data_AF-A0A8R1IR77-F1
#
_entry.id   AF-A0A8R1IR77-F1
#
_cell.length_a   1.000
_cell.length_b   1.000
_cell.length_c   1.000
_cell.angle_alpha   90.00
_cell.angle_beta   90.00
_cell.angle_gamma   90.00
#
_symmetry.space_group_name_H-M   'P 1'
#
loop_
_entity.id
_entity.type
_entity.pdbx_description
1 polymer ?
#
loop_
_entity_poly.entity_id
_entity_poly.type
_entity_poly.pdbx_seq_one_letter_code
_entity_poly.pdbx_strand_id
1 'polypeptide(L)'
;MYNQIDEVRKLWQGEAIDRLNGKGKTIQVQTYPRPVQKELPIWVTTGGSRETYIKAGRAGANLLTHLLGQDLDTLAENIEAYRTARAEAGFNAESGTVSLMLHTYMDNDLEAVRRTVYEPFKEYLRSNIGLWKKLADNSGLDEARLTSDSDIEQLLEISFEKYWNTLSLMGTPETCTRMVEKLMDMGVDEIACLIDFGIEEQAVMDSLEKITQWKKTFESQENQIASAGDSEPVTIMQTTPSLLKIMVNDTGSHQFIESLQTLLVGGEAISASLISQVRELSSTRIFNMYGPTETTIWSSVHEIQQDETKIGLGKPIGNTQIHIVDDHLNKVPFGVLGEICIGGEGV
;
A
#
# COMPACT_ATOMS: atom_id res chain seq x y z
N MET A 1 8.78 25.82 12.55
CA MET A 1 8.37 24.55 11.92
C MET A 1 9.55 23.63 11.68
N TYR A 2 10.41 23.83 10.67
CA TYR A 2 11.47 22.85 10.33
C TYR A 2 12.47 22.56 11.47
N ASN A 3 12.92 23.58 12.21
CA ASN A 3 13.77 23.34 13.39
C ASN A 3 13.08 22.50 14.48
N GLN A 4 11.74 22.57 14.58
CA GLN A 4 10.97 21.78 15.54
C GLN A 4 10.81 20.33 15.07
N ILE A 5 10.83 20.08 13.75
CA ILE A 5 10.83 18.71 13.18
C ILE A 5 12.08 17.96 13.66
N ASP A 6 13.25 18.60 13.61
CA ASP A 6 14.49 17.98 14.08
C ASP A 6 14.49 17.72 15.59
N GLU A 7 13.96 18.65 16.39
CA GLU A 7 13.82 18.43 17.83
C GLU A 7 12.86 17.29 18.16
N VAL A 8 11.73 17.20 17.44
CA VAL A 8 10.79 16.09 17.61
C VAL A 8 11.44 14.76 17.24
N ARG A 9 12.22 14.69 16.14
CA ARG A 9 12.98 13.49 15.77
C ARG A 9 13.96 13.06 16.84
N LYS A 10 14.73 14.01 17.39
CA LYS A 10 15.68 13.75 18.48
C LYS A 10 14.99 13.17 19.72
N LEU A 11 13.91 13.82 20.17
CA LEU A 11 13.11 13.34 21.29
C LEU A 11 12.53 11.93 21.01
N TRP A 12 12.01 11.71 19.80
CA TRP A 12 11.48 10.43 19.37
C TRP A 12 12.54 9.31 19.46
N GLN A 13 13.75 9.58 18.96
CA GLN A 13 14.90 8.66 19.02
C GLN A 13 15.50 8.52 20.43
N GLY A 14 15.10 9.37 21.37
CA GLY A 14 15.48 9.28 22.79
C GLY A 14 16.67 10.12 23.18
N GLU A 15 17.10 10.97 22.27
CA GLU A 15 18.03 12.03 22.59
C GLU A 15 17.38 13.02 23.55
N ALA A 16 18.21 13.61 24.40
CA ALA A 16 17.79 14.73 25.22
C ALA A 16 17.95 16.04 24.45
N ILE A 17 17.05 16.99 24.70
CA ILE A 17 17.19 18.36 24.19
C ILE A 17 17.29 19.34 25.34
N ASP A 18 17.99 20.44 25.12
CA ASP A 18 18.14 21.50 26.11
C ASP A 18 16.91 22.41 26.15
N ARG A 19 16.41 22.67 27.36
CA ARG A 19 15.28 23.57 27.63
C ARG A 19 15.50 24.40 28.89
N LEU A 20 14.98 25.62 28.89
CA LEU A 20 14.91 26.45 30.08
C LEU A 20 13.75 25.98 30.97
N ASN A 21 14.04 25.71 32.24
CA ASN A 21 12.99 25.46 33.23
C ASN A 21 12.41 26.77 33.78
N GLY A 22 11.37 26.68 34.62
CA GLY A 22 10.73 27.84 35.26
C GLY A 22 11.62 28.66 36.21
N LYS A 23 12.89 28.25 36.42
CA LYS A 23 13.90 28.98 37.19
C LYS A 23 15.00 29.58 36.31
N GLY A 24 14.82 29.57 34.98
CA GLY A 24 15.80 30.11 34.03
C GLY A 24 17.08 29.29 33.90
N LYS A 25 17.08 28.03 34.35
CA LYS A 25 18.22 27.11 34.19
C LYS A 25 17.98 26.20 33.01
N THR A 26 19.02 25.98 32.20
CA THR A 26 19.02 24.97 31.16
C THR A 26 19.01 23.58 31.80
N ILE A 27 18.06 22.75 31.39
CA ILE A 27 17.93 21.34 31.76
C ILE A 27 17.81 20.50 30.49
N GLN A 28 18.28 19.26 30.58
CA GLN A 28 18.07 18.27 29.53
C GLN A 28 16.73 17.58 29.76
N VAL A 29 15.89 17.54 28.71
CA VAL A 29 14.59 16.88 28.74
C VAL A 29 14.53 15.77 27.69
N GLN A 30 13.86 14.68 28.05
CA GLN A 30 13.55 13.54 27.19
C GLN A 30 12.05 13.26 27.27
N THR A 31 11.52 12.57 26.25
CA THR A 31 10.12 12.14 26.22
C THR A 31 9.95 10.71 26.70
N TYR A 32 8.87 10.49 27.46
CA TYR A 32 8.41 9.18 27.92
C TYR A 32 6.88 9.08 27.73
N PRO A 33 6.32 7.88 27.44
CA PRO A 33 7.03 6.62 27.21
C PRO A 33 7.84 6.62 25.91
N ARG A 34 8.75 5.65 25.76
CA ARG A 34 9.56 5.51 24.53
C ARG A 34 8.68 5.01 23.38
N PRO A 35 8.77 5.61 22.17
CA PRO A 35 8.02 5.12 21.02
C PRO A 35 8.42 3.69 20.64
N VAL A 36 7.45 2.92 20.12
CA VAL A 36 7.71 1.57 19.58
C VAL A 36 8.45 1.66 18.23
N GLN A 37 8.09 2.65 17.39
CA GLN A 37 8.74 2.90 16.11
C GLN A 37 10.07 3.63 16.32
N LYS A 38 11.14 3.14 15.67
CA LYS A 38 12.48 3.74 15.79
C LYS A 38 12.54 5.16 15.22
N GLU A 39 11.85 5.38 14.13
CA GLU A 39 11.78 6.68 13.45
C GLU A 39 10.34 7.15 13.37
N LEU A 40 10.15 8.47 13.42
CA LEU A 40 8.85 9.10 13.23
C LEU A 40 8.70 9.48 11.76
N PRO A 41 7.75 8.89 11.02
CA PRO A 41 7.41 9.40 9.70
C PRO A 41 6.66 10.73 9.86
N ILE A 42 7.13 11.77 9.16
CA ILE A 42 6.65 13.15 9.31
C ILE A 42 6.21 13.64 7.95
N TRP A 43 5.00 14.17 7.88
CA TRP A 43 4.47 14.87 6.70
C TRP A 43 4.53 16.38 6.90
N VAL A 44 4.92 17.08 5.85
CA VAL A 44 4.79 18.54 5.74
C VAL A 44 3.59 18.85 4.86
N THR A 45 2.61 19.55 5.43
CA THR A 45 1.44 20.01 4.68
C THR A 45 1.77 21.24 3.84
N THR A 46 1.36 21.24 2.58
CA THR A 46 1.53 22.38 1.65
C THR A 46 0.27 22.59 0.83
N GLY A 47 -0.09 23.85 0.61
CA GLY A 47 -1.20 24.24 -0.27
C GLY A 47 -0.74 24.68 -1.66
N GLY A 48 0.31 24.04 -2.21
CA GLY A 48 0.82 24.29 -3.57
C GLY A 48 2.05 25.20 -3.69
N SER A 49 2.66 25.66 -2.58
CA SER A 49 3.86 26.51 -2.64
C SER A 49 5.11 25.69 -2.96
N ARG A 50 5.73 25.91 -4.14
CA ARG A 50 6.98 25.25 -4.57
C ARG A 50 8.10 25.31 -3.52
N GLU A 51 8.24 26.44 -2.83
CA GLU A 51 9.25 26.60 -1.77
C GLU A 51 9.02 25.60 -0.61
N THR A 52 7.77 25.31 -0.29
CA THR A 52 7.43 24.35 0.77
C THR A 52 7.73 22.91 0.34
N TYR A 53 7.50 22.55 -0.92
CA TYR A 53 7.91 21.26 -1.49
C TYR A 53 9.43 21.06 -1.38
N ILE A 54 10.21 22.06 -1.78
CA ILE A 54 11.69 22.03 -1.70
C ILE A 54 12.14 21.89 -0.24
N LYS A 55 11.56 22.66 0.68
CA LYS A 55 11.92 22.60 2.11
C LYS A 55 11.55 21.25 2.74
N ALA A 56 10.41 20.66 2.38
CA ALA A 56 10.02 19.33 2.82
C ALA A 56 11.02 18.25 2.34
N GLY A 57 11.42 18.33 1.06
CA GLY A 57 12.42 17.43 0.48
C GLY A 57 13.76 17.53 1.20
N ARG A 58 14.27 18.75 1.41
CA ARG A 58 15.51 19.00 2.16
C ARG A 58 15.47 18.52 3.62
N ALA A 59 14.28 18.53 4.23
CA ALA A 59 14.08 18.03 5.59
C ALA A 59 13.92 16.50 5.65
N GLY A 60 13.93 15.79 4.51
CA GLY A 60 13.65 14.36 4.44
C GLY A 60 12.24 13.99 4.93
N ALA A 61 11.31 14.95 4.95
CA ALA A 61 9.92 14.72 5.34
C ALA A 61 9.12 14.20 4.14
N ASN A 62 8.02 13.50 4.42
CA ASN A 62 6.97 13.19 3.46
C ASN A 62 6.14 14.47 3.19
N LEU A 63 5.31 14.43 2.16
CA LEU A 63 4.55 15.58 1.70
C LEU A 63 3.05 15.28 1.75
N LEU A 64 2.25 16.20 2.30
CA LEU A 64 0.79 16.17 2.23
C LEU A 64 0.31 17.42 1.50
N THR A 65 -0.44 17.25 0.40
CA THR A 65 -0.93 18.36 -0.43
C THR A 65 -2.36 18.12 -0.89
N HIS A 66 -2.95 19.07 -1.63
CA HIS A 66 -4.33 18.99 -2.13
C HIS A 66 -4.48 19.70 -3.47
N LEU A 67 -5.46 19.37 -4.31
CA LEU A 67 -5.65 20.04 -5.61
C LEU A 67 -6.38 21.40 -5.55
N LEU A 68 -6.86 21.85 -4.39
CA LEU A 68 -7.56 23.13 -4.27
C LEU A 68 -6.61 24.31 -4.58
N GLY A 69 -6.84 24.99 -5.70
CA GLY A 69 -6.03 26.14 -6.12
C GLY A 69 -4.68 25.77 -6.77
N GLN A 70 -4.52 24.52 -7.23
CA GLN A 70 -3.40 24.11 -8.08
C GLN A 70 -3.91 23.19 -9.19
N ASP A 71 -3.32 23.27 -10.38
CA ASP A 71 -3.59 22.32 -11.47
C ASP A 71 -2.62 21.13 -11.42
N LEU A 72 -2.91 20.12 -12.25
CA LEU A 72 -2.13 18.89 -12.30
C LEU A 72 -0.69 19.11 -12.80
N ASP A 73 -0.49 20.04 -13.73
CA ASP A 73 0.83 20.35 -14.28
C ASP A 73 1.72 20.98 -13.19
N THR A 74 1.17 21.96 -12.46
CA THR A 74 1.83 22.58 -11.30
C THR A 74 2.13 21.56 -10.20
N LEU A 75 1.23 20.61 -9.96
CA LEU A 75 1.45 19.53 -8.99
C LEU A 75 2.66 18.68 -9.40
N ALA A 76 2.71 18.24 -10.66
CA ALA A 76 3.80 17.41 -11.19
C ALA A 76 5.16 18.12 -11.07
N GLU A 77 5.23 19.39 -11.50
CA GLU A 77 6.46 20.20 -11.39
C GLU A 77 6.93 20.38 -9.94
N ASN A 78 5.99 20.47 -8.99
CA ASN A 78 6.29 20.61 -7.57
C ASN A 78 6.75 19.29 -6.94
N ILE A 79 6.16 18.16 -7.34
CA ILE A 79 6.60 16.82 -6.90
C ILE A 79 8.04 16.58 -7.38
N GLU A 80 8.36 16.89 -8.63
CA GLU A 80 9.72 16.76 -9.16
C GLU A 80 10.72 17.62 -8.37
N ALA A 81 10.34 18.86 -8.04
CA ALA A 81 11.17 19.75 -7.22
C ALA A 81 11.40 19.19 -5.81
N TYR A 82 10.39 18.57 -5.21
CA TYR A 82 10.49 17.90 -3.92
C TYR A 82 11.46 16.71 -3.98
N ARG A 83 11.32 15.82 -4.97
CA ARG A 83 12.18 14.64 -5.16
C ARG A 83 13.64 15.05 -5.39
N THR A 84 13.86 16.07 -6.23
CA THR A 84 15.19 16.64 -6.49
C THR A 84 15.81 17.20 -5.21
N ALA A 85 15.09 18.04 -4.48
CA ALA A 85 15.57 18.65 -3.24
C ALA A 85 15.87 17.62 -2.14
N ARG A 86 15.14 16.49 -2.15
CA ARG A 86 15.37 15.35 -1.26
C ARG A 86 16.66 14.61 -1.59
N ALA A 87 16.91 14.35 -2.87
CA ALA A 87 18.15 13.74 -3.34
C ALA A 87 19.38 14.61 -3.03
N GLU A 88 19.29 15.92 -3.29
CA GLU A 88 20.37 16.89 -3.00
C GLU A 88 20.73 16.97 -1.51
N ALA A 89 19.75 16.73 -0.63
CA ALA A 89 19.95 16.70 0.82
C ALA A 89 20.46 15.35 1.35
N GLY A 90 20.72 14.38 0.48
CA GLY A 90 21.28 13.06 0.83
C GLY A 90 20.24 12.01 1.24
N PHE A 91 18.95 12.28 1.06
CA PHE A 91 17.90 11.30 1.27
C PHE A 91 17.59 10.55 -0.04
N ASN A 92 17.09 9.32 0.05
CA ASN A 92 16.61 8.60 -1.12
C ASN A 92 15.36 9.31 -1.69
N ALA A 93 15.42 9.72 -2.96
CA ALA A 93 14.35 10.44 -3.65
C ALA A 93 13.02 9.68 -3.67
N GLU A 94 13.07 8.38 -3.95
CA GLU A 94 11.89 7.51 -4.09
C GLU A 94 11.26 7.16 -2.75
N SER A 95 12.03 7.16 -1.65
CA SER A 95 11.54 6.79 -0.32
C SER A 95 10.54 7.77 0.31
N GLY A 96 10.39 8.98 -0.23
CA GLY A 96 9.63 10.04 0.42
C GLY A 96 8.19 10.13 -0.06
N THR A 97 7.22 9.70 0.76
CA THR A 97 5.81 9.64 0.38
C THR A 97 5.21 11.00 0.02
N VAL A 98 4.52 11.08 -1.12
CA VAL A 98 3.67 12.19 -1.56
C VAL A 98 2.22 11.77 -1.42
N SER A 99 1.56 12.29 -0.39
CA SER A 99 0.15 12.06 -0.10
C SER A 99 -0.69 13.21 -0.67
N LEU A 100 -1.65 12.90 -1.54
CA LEU A 100 -2.58 13.86 -2.13
C LEU A 100 -3.96 13.70 -1.52
N MET A 101 -4.44 14.75 -0.85
CA MET A 101 -5.80 14.82 -0.34
C MET A 101 -6.77 15.17 -1.46
N LEU A 102 -7.77 14.32 -1.68
CA LEU A 102 -8.82 14.51 -2.68
C LEU A 102 -10.18 14.31 -2.03
N HIS A 103 -11.15 15.14 -2.41
CA HIS A 103 -12.53 14.86 -2.03
C HIS A 103 -13.02 13.65 -2.82
N THR A 104 -13.64 12.71 -2.12
CA THR A 104 -13.91 11.38 -2.66
C THR A 104 -15.36 10.97 -2.39
N TYR A 105 -16.06 10.56 -3.44
CA TYR A 105 -17.35 9.89 -3.36
C TYR A 105 -17.55 9.04 -4.61
N MET A 106 -17.75 7.74 -4.41
CA MET A 106 -17.89 6.76 -5.48
C MET A 106 -19.27 6.13 -5.51
N ASP A 107 -19.87 6.06 -6.70
CA ASP A 107 -21.05 5.26 -7.01
C ASP A 107 -20.97 4.72 -8.45
N ASN A 108 -21.85 3.78 -8.81
CA ASN A 108 -21.90 3.20 -10.15
C ASN A 108 -22.59 4.10 -11.19
N ASP A 109 -23.31 5.14 -10.74
CA ASP A 109 -24.03 6.08 -11.58
C ASP A 109 -23.49 7.50 -11.37
N LEU A 110 -22.85 8.03 -12.41
CA LEU A 110 -22.23 9.35 -12.41
C LEU A 110 -23.23 10.49 -12.14
N GLU A 111 -24.46 10.40 -12.65
CA GLU A 111 -25.48 11.42 -12.41
C GLU A 111 -25.97 11.38 -10.95
N ALA A 112 -26.08 10.18 -10.39
CA ALA A 112 -26.42 9.99 -8.98
C ALA A 112 -25.30 10.51 -8.05
N VAL A 113 -24.03 10.25 -8.37
CA VAL A 113 -22.87 10.84 -7.67
C VAL A 113 -23.00 12.35 -7.68
N ARG A 114 -23.17 12.95 -8.87
CA ARG A 114 -23.24 14.39 -9.02
C ARG A 114 -24.35 14.99 -8.16
N ARG A 115 -25.57 14.44 -8.22
CA ARG A 115 -26.70 14.90 -7.41
C ARG A 115 -26.43 14.82 -5.91
N THR A 116 -25.70 13.78 -5.47
CA THR A 116 -25.41 13.55 -4.05
C THR A 116 -24.36 14.54 -3.52
N VAL A 117 -23.32 14.81 -4.29
CA VAL A 117 -22.19 15.64 -3.83
C VAL A 117 -22.39 17.13 -4.09
N TYR A 118 -23.28 17.53 -5.01
CA TYR A 118 -23.39 18.90 -5.51
C TYR A 118 -23.59 19.94 -4.41
N GLU A 119 -24.69 19.83 -3.64
CA GLU A 119 -24.97 20.79 -2.58
C GLU A 119 -24.00 20.68 -1.38
N PRO A 120 -23.71 19.48 -0.84
CA PRO A 120 -22.72 19.34 0.22
C PRO A 120 -21.37 19.99 -0.11
N PHE A 121 -20.88 19.78 -1.33
CA PHE A 121 -19.60 20.34 -1.75
C PHE A 121 -19.67 21.87 -1.92
N LYS A 122 -20.77 22.41 -2.45
CA LYS A 122 -20.97 23.88 -2.53
C LYS A 122 -21.01 24.51 -1.14
N GLU A 123 -21.70 23.89 -0.18
CA GLU A 123 -21.72 24.35 1.22
C GLU A 123 -20.34 24.26 1.87
N TYR A 124 -19.60 23.18 1.62
CA TYR A 124 -18.22 23.04 2.06
C TYR A 124 -17.34 24.17 1.51
N LEU A 125 -17.40 24.47 0.21
CA LEU A 125 -16.67 25.59 -0.38
C LEU A 125 -17.09 26.93 0.22
N ARG A 126 -18.39 27.15 0.42
CA ARG A 126 -18.94 28.38 1.01
C ARG A 126 -18.41 28.63 2.43
N SER A 127 -18.36 27.58 3.26
CA SER A 127 -17.86 27.66 4.64
C SER A 127 -16.34 27.91 4.72
N ASN A 128 -15.61 27.66 3.64
CA ASN A 128 -14.16 27.79 3.56
C ASN A 128 -13.73 28.97 2.68
N ILE A 129 -13.95 30.20 3.18
CA ILE A 129 -13.69 31.45 2.44
C ILE A 129 -12.26 31.57 1.89
N GLY A 130 -11.26 31.06 2.61
CA GLY A 130 -9.87 31.07 2.14
C GLY A 130 -9.60 30.10 0.98
N LEU A 131 -10.39 29.04 0.83
CA LEU A 131 -10.22 28.01 -0.19
C LEU A 131 -10.73 28.46 -1.56
N TRP A 132 -11.92 29.07 -1.63
CA TRP A 132 -12.47 29.50 -2.92
C TRP A 132 -11.89 30.83 -3.43
N LYS A 133 -11.32 31.68 -2.57
CA LYS A 133 -10.51 32.83 -3.02
C LYS A 133 -9.35 32.41 -3.92
N LYS A 134 -8.60 31.37 -3.51
CA LYS A 134 -7.53 30.78 -4.35
C LYS A 134 -8.06 30.17 -5.65
N LEU A 135 -9.29 29.65 -5.64
CA LEU A 135 -9.93 29.12 -6.85
C LEU A 135 -10.34 30.25 -7.81
N ALA A 136 -10.79 31.39 -7.28
CA ALA A 136 -11.15 32.57 -8.05
C ALA A 136 -9.94 33.24 -8.72
N ASP A 137 -8.82 33.35 -8.00
CA ASP A 137 -7.54 33.88 -8.54
C ASP A 137 -7.07 33.07 -9.76
N ASN A 138 -7.12 31.74 -9.67
CA ASN A 138 -6.76 30.84 -10.77
C ASN A 138 -7.79 30.80 -11.91
N SER A 139 -8.87 31.57 -11.81
CA SER A 139 -9.94 31.64 -12.81
C SER A 139 -10.05 33.04 -13.44
N GLY A 140 -9.16 33.96 -13.08
CA GLY A 140 -9.08 35.31 -13.67
C GLY A 140 -10.22 36.24 -13.27
N LEU A 141 -10.90 35.98 -12.16
CA LEU A 141 -12.05 36.75 -11.68
C LEU A 141 -11.60 37.83 -10.69
N ASP A 142 -12.05 39.06 -10.92
CA ASP A 142 -11.61 40.28 -10.22
C ASP A 142 -12.27 40.37 -8.81
N GLU A 143 -11.45 40.28 -7.75
CA GLU A 143 -11.86 40.25 -6.33
C GLU A 143 -12.80 41.42 -5.94
N ALA A 144 -12.66 42.57 -6.60
CA ALA A 144 -13.41 43.79 -6.29
C ALA A 144 -14.91 43.74 -6.67
N ARG A 145 -15.36 42.72 -7.40
CA ARG A 145 -16.77 42.58 -7.84
C ARG A 145 -17.63 41.66 -6.96
N LEU A 146 -17.04 41.01 -5.96
CA LEU A 146 -17.67 39.98 -5.14
C LEU A 146 -18.45 40.57 -3.96
N THR A 147 -19.57 41.24 -4.22
CA THR A 147 -20.31 41.99 -3.18
C THR A 147 -21.76 41.55 -2.98
N SER A 148 -22.32 40.70 -3.86
CA SER A 148 -23.68 40.18 -3.72
C SER A 148 -23.72 38.66 -3.51
N ASP A 149 -24.73 38.18 -2.78
CA ASP A 149 -24.96 36.74 -2.56
C ASP A 149 -25.17 35.98 -3.88
N SER A 150 -25.69 36.65 -4.92
CA SER A 150 -25.86 36.07 -6.25
C SER A 150 -24.53 35.85 -6.97
N ASP A 151 -23.54 36.73 -6.78
CA ASP A 151 -22.22 36.57 -7.39
C ASP A 151 -21.47 35.40 -6.74
N ILE A 152 -21.61 35.26 -5.41
CA ILE A 152 -21.03 34.15 -4.64
C ILE A 152 -21.61 32.82 -5.15
N GLU A 153 -22.92 32.75 -5.37
CA GLU A 153 -23.56 31.52 -5.82
C GLU A 153 -23.04 31.07 -7.20
N GLN A 154 -23.00 31.98 -8.17
CA GLN A 154 -22.48 31.68 -9.52
C GLN A 154 -21.03 31.20 -9.47
N LEU A 155 -20.22 31.75 -8.57
CA LEU A 155 -18.82 31.35 -8.43
C LEU A 155 -18.65 29.99 -7.77
N LEU A 156 -19.50 29.65 -6.80
CA LEU A 156 -19.53 28.32 -6.23
C LEU A 156 -19.91 27.29 -7.29
N GLU A 157 -20.85 27.61 -8.19
CA GLU A 157 -21.19 26.75 -9.32
C GLU A 157 -20.01 26.55 -10.28
N ILE A 158 -19.35 27.65 -10.70
CA ILE A 158 -18.15 27.57 -11.57
C ILE A 158 -17.04 26.76 -10.89
N SER A 159 -16.84 26.98 -9.59
CA SER A 159 -15.83 26.27 -8.79
C SER A 159 -16.15 24.79 -8.67
N PHE A 160 -17.43 24.43 -8.46
CA PHE A 160 -17.90 23.06 -8.48
C PHE A 160 -17.60 22.40 -9.83
N GLU A 161 -17.97 23.02 -10.96
CA GLU A 161 -17.73 22.43 -12.28
C GLU A 161 -16.25 22.20 -12.57
N LYS A 162 -15.40 23.16 -12.19
CA LYS A 162 -13.96 23.02 -12.35
C LYS A 162 -13.45 21.84 -11.51
N TYR A 163 -13.90 21.74 -10.26
CA TYR A 163 -13.45 20.69 -9.34
C TYR A 163 -13.95 19.29 -9.72
N TRP A 164 -15.22 19.20 -10.14
CA TRP A 164 -15.87 17.98 -10.60
C TRP A 164 -15.14 17.34 -11.79
N ASN A 165 -14.67 18.16 -12.75
CA ASN A 165 -14.07 17.64 -13.97
C ASN A 165 -12.59 17.27 -13.83
N THR A 166 -11.84 17.92 -12.93
CA THR A 166 -10.37 17.82 -12.99
C THR A 166 -9.66 17.61 -11.65
N LEU A 167 -10.31 17.77 -10.49
CA LEU A 167 -9.59 17.89 -9.21
C LEU A 167 -10.15 17.03 -8.07
N SER A 168 -11.01 16.04 -8.35
CA SER A 168 -11.65 15.19 -7.34
C SER A 168 -11.67 13.70 -7.71
N LEU A 169 -11.96 12.85 -6.71
CA LEU A 169 -12.34 11.45 -6.90
C LEU A 169 -13.83 11.27 -6.64
N MET A 170 -14.65 12.13 -7.26
CA MET A 170 -16.10 12.00 -7.26
C MET A 170 -16.56 11.42 -8.59
N GLY A 171 -17.07 10.19 -8.59
CA GLY A 171 -17.53 9.57 -9.83
C GLY A 171 -17.69 8.05 -9.77
N THR A 172 -17.52 7.39 -10.91
CA THR A 172 -17.59 5.94 -11.03
C THR A 172 -16.22 5.29 -10.84
N PRO A 173 -16.15 3.96 -10.60
CA PRO A 173 -14.89 3.24 -10.58
C PRO A 173 -14.00 3.54 -11.80
N GLU A 174 -14.58 3.60 -13.00
CA GLU A 174 -13.85 3.84 -14.24
C GLU A 174 -13.31 5.27 -14.34
N THR A 175 -14.08 6.27 -13.92
CA THR A 175 -13.59 7.67 -13.93
C THR A 175 -12.50 7.87 -12.89
N CYS A 176 -12.64 7.25 -11.71
CA CYS A 176 -11.68 7.34 -10.63
C CYS A 176 -10.37 6.61 -10.99
N THR A 177 -10.43 5.42 -11.59
CA THR A 177 -9.25 4.70 -12.10
C THR A 177 -8.40 5.59 -13.01
N ARG A 178 -9.01 6.24 -14.02
CA ARG A 178 -8.29 7.15 -14.93
C ARG A 178 -7.64 8.34 -14.23
N MET A 179 -8.23 8.83 -13.14
CA MET A 179 -7.64 9.91 -12.35
C MET A 179 -6.46 9.40 -11.54
N VAL A 180 -6.62 8.25 -10.86
CA VAL A 180 -5.54 7.65 -10.05
C VAL A 180 -4.34 7.30 -10.90
N GLU A 181 -4.52 6.67 -12.06
CA GLU A 181 -3.41 6.36 -12.99
C GLU A 181 -2.61 7.62 -13.36
N LYS A 182 -3.29 8.72 -13.69
CA LYS A 182 -2.62 10.00 -13.98
C LYS A 182 -1.84 10.55 -12.78
N LEU A 183 -2.38 10.41 -11.57
CA LEU A 183 -1.72 10.91 -10.36
C LEU A 183 -0.49 10.05 -10.02
N MET A 184 -0.57 8.74 -10.24
CA MET A 184 0.58 7.83 -10.10
C MET A 184 1.69 8.18 -11.08
N ASP A 185 1.36 8.44 -12.35
CA ASP A 185 2.32 8.88 -13.37
C ASP A 185 3.01 10.21 -12.99
N MET A 186 2.35 11.05 -12.17
CA MET A 186 2.91 12.30 -11.64
C MET A 186 3.75 12.11 -10.37
N GLY A 187 3.87 10.88 -9.85
CA GLY A 187 4.65 10.56 -8.65
C GLY A 187 3.92 10.80 -7.33
N VAL A 188 2.58 10.74 -7.34
CA VAL A 188 1.75 10.66 -6.12
C VAL A 188 1.77 9.22 -5.62
N ASP A 189 2.17 9.01 -4.37
CA ASP A 189 2.29 7.66 -3.78
C ASP A 189 1.06 7.24 -2.98
N GLU A 190 0.30 8.21 -2.45
CA GLU A 190 -0.83 7.96 -1.57
C GLU A 190 -1.96 8.94 -1.86
N ILE A 191 -3.20 8.44 -1.87
CA ILE A 191 -4.39 9.29 -1.96
C ILE A 191 -5.13 9.27 -0.61
N ALA A 192 -5.16 10.42 0.05
CA ALA A 192 -5.94 10.63 1.26
C ALA A 192 -7.37 11.06 0.89
N CYS A 193 -8.30 10.10 0.92
CA CYS A 193 -9.70 10.32 0.56
C CYS A 193 -10.44 11.12 1.64
N LEU A 194 -10.84 12.35 1.32
CA LEU A 194 -11.68 13.19 2.18
C LEU A 194 -13.16 12.95 1.82
N ILE A 195 -13.88 12.29 2.71
CA ILE A 195 -15.22 11.75 2.46
C ILE A 195 -16.32 12.50 3.23
N ASP A 196 -15.94 13.26 4.25
CA ASP A 196 -16.82 13.88 5.25
C ASP A 196 -17.04 15.38 5.00
N PHE A 197 -17.23 15.76 3.74
CA PHE A 197 -17.44 17.14 3.32
C PHE A 197 -18.93 17.55 3.27
N GLY A 198 -19.76 16.99 4.15
CA GLY A 198 -21.19 17.31 4.30
C GLY A 198 -22.17 16.33 3.68
N ILE A 199 -21.69 15.19 3.16
CA ILE A 199 -22.55 14.11 2.65
C ILE A 199 -23.22 13.38 3.83
N GLU A 200 -24.44 12.88 3.61
CA GLU A 200 -25.18 12.10 4.58
C GLU A 200 -24.43 10.79 4.96
N GLU A 201 -24.47 10.44 6.24
CA GLU A 201 -23.64 9.37 6.82
C GLU A 201 -23.84 8.02 6.13
N GLN A 202 -25.09 7.60 5.88
CA GLN A 202 -25.37 6.34 5.20
C GLN A 202 -24.82 6.34 3.77
N ALA A 203 -24.99 7.44 3.03
CA ALA A 203 -24.41 7.58 1.69
C ALA A 203 -22.87 7.50 1.70
N VAL A 204 -22.19 8.07 2.71
CA VAL A 204 -20.74 7.93 2.88
C VAL A 204 -20.36 6.46 3.13
N MET A 205 -21.09 5.75 4.00
CA MET A 205 -20.82 4.35 4.30
C MET A 205 -21.00 3.44 3.08
N ASP A 206 -22.08 3.64 2.32
CA ASP A 206 -22.34 2.90 1.07
C ASP A 206 -21.25 3.18 0.03
N SER A 207 -20.75 4.42 -0.03
CA SER A 207 -19.64 4.80 -0.90
C SER A 207 -18.32 4.15 -0.47
N LEU A 208 -18.04 4.07 0.83
CA LEU A 208 -16.83 3.43 1.36
C LEU A 208 -16.74 1.94 0.99
N GLU A 209 -17.86 1.23 0.99
CA GLU A 209 -17.89 -0.17 0.53
C GLU A 209 -17.46 -0.27 -0.94
N LYS A 210 -17.96 0.62 -1.79
CA LYS A 210 -17.62 0.68 -3.22
C LYS A 210 -16.15 1.05 -3.43
N ILE A 211 -15.65 2.05 -2.71
CA ILE A 211 -14.23 2.45 -2.73
C ILE A 211 -13.34 1.27 -2.32
N THR A 212 -13.74 0.53 -1.29
CA THR A 212 -12.97 -0.64 -0.82
C THR A 212 -12.92 -1.76 -1.86
N GLN A 213 -14.05 -2.05 -2.52
CA GLN A 213 -14.11 -3.06 -3.59
C GLN A 213 -13.31 -2.64 -4.81
N TRP A 214 -13.46 -1.38 -5.21
CA TRP A 214 -12.69 -0.79 -6.31
C TRP A 214 -11.19 -0.82 -6.02
N LYS A 215 -10.75 -0.39 -4.83
CA LYS A 215 -9.33 -0.42 -4.44
C LYS A 215 -8.72 -1.82 -4.58
N LYS A 216 -9.40 -2.86 -4.09
CA LYS A 216 -8.94 -4.26 -4.23
C LYS A 216 -8.80 -4.67 -5.70
N THR A 217 -9.74 -4.24 -6.53
CA THR A 217 -9.74 -4.55 -7.97
C THR A 217 -8.59 -3.82 -8.67
N PHE A 218 -8.40 -2.54 -8.37
CA PHE A 218 -7.32 -1.71 -8.89
C PHE A 218 -5.94 -2.31 -8.54
N GLU A 219 -5.69 -2.62 -7.26
CA GLU A 219 -4.43 -3.24 -6.80
C GLU A 219 -4.17 -4.60 -7.47
N SER A 220 -5.22 -5.40 -7.71
CA SER A 220 -5.06 -6.70 -8.38
C SER A 220 -4.64 -6.55 -9.86
N GLN A 221 -5.17 -5.54 -10.54
CA GLN A 221 -4.83 -5.23 -11.94
C GLN A 221 -3.44 -4.62 -12.04
N GLU A 222 -3.09 -3.70 -11.13
CA GLU A 222 -1.77 -3.10 -11.08
C GLU A 222 -0.68 -4.14 -10.80
N ASN A 223 -0.89 -5.06 -9.86
CA ASN A 223 0.08 -6.14 -9.59
C ASN A 223 0.26 -7.08 -10.80
N GLN A 224 -0.79 -7.31 -11.59
CA GLN A 224 -0.68 -8.06 -12.85
C GLN A 224 0.14 -7.28 -13.90
N ILE A 225 -0.06 -5.96 -14.01
CA ILE A 225 0.66 -5.10 -14.96
C ILE A 225 2.13 -4.89 -14.54
N ALA A 226 2.40 -4.67 -13.25
CA ALA A 226 3.75 -4.54 -12.69
C ALA A 226 4.55 -5.85 -12.84
N SER A 227 3.88 -7.01 -12.81
CA SER A 227 4.51 -8.29 -13.15
C SER A 227 4.83 -8.46 -14.65
N ALA A 228 4.21 -7.65 -15.52
CA ALA A 228 4.38 -7.71 -16.98
C ALA A 228 5.51 -6.81 -17.53
N GLY A 229 6.10 -5.93 -16.72
CA GLY A 229 7.26 -5.10 -17.09
C GLY A 229 8.57 -5.68 -16.54
N ASP A 230 9.40 -6.26 -17.41
CA ASP A 230 10.80 -6.70 -17.17
C ASP A 230 11.10 -7.38 -15.81
N SER A 231 10.12 -8.07 -15.22
CA SER A 231 10.39 -8.99 -14.14
C SER A 231 11.04 -10.24 -14.72
N GLU A 232 12.19 -10.65 -14.19
CA GLU A 232 12.76 -11.95 -14.55
C GLU A 232 11.66 -13.02 -14.39
N PRO A 233 11.50 -13.93 -15.35
CA PRO A 233 10.40 -14.88 -15.33
C PRO A 233 10.40 -15.63 -14.00
N VAL A 234 9.23 -15.69 -13.35
CA VAL A 234 9.07 -16.45 -12.11
C VAL A 234 9.36 -17.92 -12.42
N THR A 235 10.49 -18.40 -11.92
CA THR A 235 10.97 -19.78 -12.13
C THR A 235 10.69 -20.68 -10.95
N ILE A 236 10.31 -20.13 -9.79
CA ILE A 236 10.04 -20.88 -8.56
C ILE A 236 8.70 -20.44 -7.98
N MET A 237 7.84 -21.40 -7.65
CA MET A 237 6.58 -21.14 -6.96
C MET A 237 6.49 -22.00 -5.68
N GLN A 238 6.00 -21.40 -4.60
CA GLN A 238 5.56 -22.11 -3.41
C GLN A 238 4.04 -22.07 -3.30
N THR A 239 3.41 -23.21 -3.00
CA THR A 239 1.95 -23.30 -2.89
C THR A 239 1.51 -24.49 -2.02
N THR A 240 0.21 -24.63 -1.78
CA THR A 240 -0.38 -25.82 -1.15
C THR A 240 -1.01 -26.74 -2.20
N PRO A 241 -1.18 -28.04 -1.91
CA PRO A 241 -1.85 -28.97 -2.82
C PRO A 241 -3.24 -28.50 -3.29
N SER A 242 -4.03 -27.87 -2.40
CA SER A 242 -5.37 -27.38 -2.75
C SER A 242 -5.33 -26.26 -3.80
N LEU A 243 -4.45 -25.27 -3.64
CA LEU A 243 -4.31 -24.19 -4.62
C LEU A 243 -3.70 -24.70 -5.94
N LEU A 244 -2.69 -25.56 -5.87
CA LEU A 244 -2.10 -26.20 -7.04
C LEU A 244 -3.14 -26.96 -7.87
N LYS A 245 -4.06 -27.67 -7.20
CA LYS A 245 -5.15 -28.37 -7.88
C LYS A 245 -6.10 -27.40 -8.61
N ILE A 246 -6.38 -26.23 -8.05
CA ILE A 246 -7.18 -25.21 -8.74
C ILE A 246 -6.45 -24.74 -10.01
N MET A 247 -5.16 -24.41 -9.90
CA MET A 247 -4.36 -23.92 -11.02
C MET A 247 -4.21 -24.95 -12.14
N VAL A 248 -4.02 -26.22 -11.81
CA VAL A 248 -3.95 -27.31 -12.80
C VAL A 248 -5.28 -27.46 -13.58
N ASN A 249 -6.42 -27.17 -12.94
CA ASN A 249 -7.73 -27.23 -13.59
C ASN A 249 -8.12 -25.93 -14.32
N ASP A 250 -7.37 -24.85 -14.13
CA ASP A 250 -7.56 -23.57 -14.81
C ASP A 250 -6.60 -23.45 -16.00
N THR A 251 -7.16 -23.43 -17.21
CA THR A 251 -6.39 -23.28 -18.44
C THR A 251 -5.61 -21.96 -18.51
N GLY A 252 -6.08 -20.91 -17.83
CA GLY A 252 -5.36 -19.63 -17.76
C GLY A 252 -4.02 -19.72 -17.02
N SER A 253 -3.89 -20.68 -16.12
CA SER A 253 -2.70 -20.89 -15.29
C SER A 253 -1.65 -21.83 -15.91
N HIS A 254 -1.98 -22.53 -17.00
CA HIS A 254 -1.11 -23.58 -17.57
C HIS A 254 0.22 -23.04 -18.08
N GLN A 255 0.21 -21.91 -18.79
CA GLN A 255 1.44 -21.29 -19.31
C GLN A 255 2.39 -20.88 -18.16
N PHE A 256 1.84 -20.44 -17.04
CA PHE A 256 2.62 -20.13 -15.84
C PHE A 256 3.21 -21.39 -15.20
N ILE A 257 2.44 -22.48 -15.08
CA ILE A 257 2.96 -23.76 -14.56
C ILE A 257 4.07 -24.32 -15.46
N GLU A 258 3.93 -24.19 -16.77
CA GLU A 258 4.94 -24.60 -17.76
C GLU A 258 6.24 -23.78 -17.63
N SER A 259 6.16 -22.50 -17.26
CA SER A 259 7.35 -21.65 -17.08
C SER A 259 8.15 -21.94 -15.80
N LEU A 260 7.58 -22.67 -14.82
CA LEU A 260 8.25 -22.95 -13.55
C LEU A 260 9.36 -23.98 -13.69
N GLN A 261 10.54 -23.67 -13.17
CA GLN A 261 11.65 -24.62 -13.01
C GLN A 261 11.54 -25.43 -11.71
N THR A 262 10.91 -24.87 -10.67
CA THR A 262 10.75 -25.53 -9.36
C THR A 262 9.42 -25.19 -8.69
N LEU A 263 8.77 -26.20 -8.14
CA LEU A 263 7.52 -26.12 -7.42
C LEU A 263 7.69 -26.68 -6.00
N LEU A 264 7.52 -25.83 -4.99
CA LEU A 264 7.55 -26.19 -3.58
C LEU A 264 6.12 -26.35 -3.07
N VAL A 265 5.73 -27.55 -2.69
CA VAL A 265 4.36 -27.88 -2.26
C VAL A 265 4.39 -28.36 -0.82
N GLY A 266 3.61 -27.72 0.07
CA GLY A 266 3.56 -28.11 1.47
C GLY A 266 2.29 -27.64 2.18
N GLY A 267 2.18 -27.96 3.48
CA GLY A 267 1.05 -27.59 4.32
C GLY A 267 -0.16 -28.53 4.25
N GLU A 268 -0.24 -29.38 3.22
CA GLU A 268 -1.25 -30.45 3.13
C GLU A 268 -0.61 -31.70 2.50
N ALA A 269 -1.26 -32.86 2.64
CA ALA A 269 -0.81 -34.08 1.98
C ALA A 269 -0.97 -33.95 0.45
N ILE A 270 0.13 -34.09 -0.29
CA ILE A 270 0.12 -34.11 -1.75
C ILE A 270 -0.20 -35.53 -2.28
N SER A 271 -1.07 -35.61 -3.29
CA SER A 271 -1.48 -36.89 -3.90
C SER A 271 -0.69 -37.19 -5.18
N ALA A 272 -0.40 -38.47 -5.43
CA ALA A 272 0.26 -38.91 -6.66
C ALA A 272 -0.52 -38.48 -7.92
N SER A 273 -1.85 -38.46 -7.89
CA SER A 273 -2.69 -37.99 -8.99
C SER A 273 -2.48 -36.50 -9.32
N LEU A 274 -2.30 -35.64 -8.30
CA LEU A 274 -2.06 -34.22 -8.54
C LEU A 274 -0.68 -34.00 -9.17
N ILE A 275 0.32 -34.77 -8.74
CA ILE A 275 1.67 -34.74 -9.32
C ILE A 275 1.63 -35.19 -10.78
N SER A 276 0.88 -36.24 -11.12
CA SER A 276 0.70 -36.68 -12.51
C SER A 276 0.13 -35.56 -13.38
N GLN A 277 -0.90 -34.84 -12.90
CA GLN A 277 -1.49 -33.73 -13.66
C GLN A 277 -0.51 -32.56 -13.85
N VAL A 278 0.29 -32.21 -12.84
CA VAL A 278 1.33 -31.19 -12.99
C VAL A 278 2.38 -31.62 -14.02
N ARG A 279 2.75 -32.91 -14.02
CA ARG A 279 3.73 -33.48 -14.98
C ARG A 279 3.20 -33.57 -16.41
N GLU A 280 1.88 -33.62 -16.61
CA GLU A 280 1.26 -33.52 -17.93
C GLU A 280 1.41 -32.12 -18.52
N LEU A 281 1.51 -31.08 -17.67
CA LEU A 281 1.62 -29.68 -18.06
C LEU A 281 3.08 -29.18 -18.12
N SER A 282 3.97 -29.70 -17.27
CA SER A 282 5.31 -29.15 -17.08
C SER A 282 6.34 -30.19 -16.67
N SER A 283 7.61 -29.92 -16.99
CA SER A 283 8.78 -30.69 -16.54
C SER A 283 9.41 -30.17 -15.23
N THR A 284 8.67 -29.30 -14.52
CA THR A 284 9.12 -28.65 -13.28
C THR A 284 9.55 -29.66 -12.20
N ARG A 285 10.57 -29.29 -11.41
CA ARG A 285 10.99 -30.08 -10.24
C ARG A 285 10.00 -29.87 -9.11
N ILE A 286 9.43 -30.95 -8.57
CA ILE A 286 8.41 -30.86 -7.52
C ILE A 286 9.00 -31.32 -6.19
N PHE A 287 8.92 -30.46 -5.18
CA PHE A 287 9.36 -30.74 -3.82
C PHE A 287 8.17 -30.79 -2.87
N ASN A 288 8.03 -31.90 -2.16
CA ASN A 288 7.13 -31.99 -1.01
C ASN A 288 7.86 -31.45 0.23
N MET A 289 7.31 -30.38 0.81
CA MET A 289 7.84 -29.68 1.96
C MET A 289 6.97 -29.96 3.18
N TYR A 290 7.61 -30.30 4.29
CA TYR A 290 6.92 -30.57 5.55
C TYR A 290 7.53 -29.75 6.68
N GLY A 291 6.68 -29.11 7.47
CA GLY A 291 7.03 -28.48 8.74
C GLY A 291 5.76 -28.01 9.46
N PRO A 292 5.64 -28.27 10.77
CA PRO A 292 4.55 -27.73 11.57
C PRO A 292 4.75 -26.23 11.87
N THR A 293 3.72 -25.57 12.41
CA THR A 293 3.79 -24.15 12.79
C THR A 293 4.85 -23.91 13.86
N GLU A 294 5.04 -24.87 14.77
CA GLU A 294 5.97 -24.84 15.89
C GLU A 294 7.45 -24.77 15.47
N THR A 295 7.77 -25.14 14.22
CA THR A 295 9.15 -25.16 13.69
C THR A 295 9.36 -24.16 12.55
N THR A 296 8.56 -23.09 12.50
CA THR A 296 8.69 -21.97 11.55
C THR A 296 8.78 -22.44 10.08
N ILE A 297 7.66 -22.95 9.56
CA ILE A 297 7.40 -23.28 8.14
C ILE A 297 7.88 -24.67 7.70
N TRP A 298 9.18 -24.96 7.64
CA TRP A 298 9.69 -26.23 7.08
C TRP A 298 10.75 -26.89 7.95
N SER A 299 10.75 -28.22 7.95
CA SER A 299 11.70 -29.07 8.67
C SER A 299 12.29 -30.17 7.79
N SER A 300 11.59 -30.58 6.74
CA SER A 300 12.10 -31.54 5.76
C SER A 300 11.63 -31.26 4.33
N VAL A 301 12.40 -31.79 3.39
CA VAL A 301 12.17 -31.68 1.95
C VAL A 301 12.35 -33.02 1.26
N HIS A 302 11.43 -33.34 0.35
CA HIS A 302 11.49 -34.50 -0.52
C HIS A 302 11.31 -34.09 -1.99
N GLU A 303 12.30 -34.35 -2.84
CA GLU A 303 12.16 -34.16 -4.28
C GLU A 303 11.44 -35.37 -4.89
N ILE A 304 10.24 -35.15 -5.42
CA ILE A 304 9.36 -36.19 -5.92
C ILE A 304 9.87 -36.70 -7.27
N GLN A 305 10.14 -38.01 -7.36
CA GLN A 305 10.65 -38.63 -8.58
C GLN A 305 9.53 -39.03 -9.56
N GLN A 306 9.87 -39.28 -10.83
CA GLN A 306 8.91 -39.42 -11.95
C GLN A 306 7.90 -40.55 -11.81
N ASP A 307 8.24 -41.61 -11.08
CA ASP A 307 7.38 -42.79 -10.90
C ASP A 307 7.07 -43.08 -9.42
N GLU A 308 7.15 -42.05 -8.58
CA GLU A 308 6.97 -42.21 -7.14
C GLU A 308 5.50 -42.31 -6.74
N THR A 309 5.08 -43.50 -6.30
CA THR A 309 3.69 -43.76 -5.87
C THR A 309 3.43 -43.42 -4.41
N LYS A 310 4.47 -43.25 -3.59
CA LYS A 310 4.39 -42.94 -2.16
C LYS A 310 5.27 -41.74 -1.86
N ILE A 311 4.66 -40.59 -1.62
CA ILE A 311 5.40 -39.34 -1.40
C ILE A 311 5.78 -39.25 0.07
N GLY A 312 7.08 -39.34 0.35
CA GLY A 312 7.62 -39.19 1.70
C GLY A 312 7.79 -37.72 2.13
N LEU A 313 8.17 -37.53 3.39
CA LEU A 313 8.57 -36.22 3.94
C LEU A 313 10.04 -35.89 3.65
N GLY A 314 10.80 -36.86 3.14
CA GLY A 314 12.17 -36.68 2.68
C GLY A 314 13.19 -36.59 3.81
N LYS A 315 14.16 -35.68 3.66
CA LYS A 315 15.26 -35.51 4.61
C LYS A 315 15.15 -34.17 5.34
N PRO A 316 15.67 -34.07 6.58
CA PRO A 316 15.74 -32.80 7.29
C PRO A 316 16.44 -31.72 6.47
N ILE A 317 15.96 -30.49 6.54
CA ILE A 317 16.67 -29.33 6.00
C ILE A 317 17.90 -29.00 6.85
N GLY A 318 18.72 -28.06 6.40
CA GLY A 318 19.91 -27.61 7.13
C GLY A 318 19.59 -27.25 8.59
N ASN A 319 20.49 -27.61 9.51
CA ASN A 319 20.38 -27.35 10.95
C ASN A 319 19.15 -27.96 11.65
N THR A 320 18.38 -28.82 10.96
CA THR A 320 17.22 -29.54 11.50
C THR A 320 17.52 -31.03 11.62
N GLN A 321 16.98 -31.67 12.65
CA GLN A 321 17.05 -33.10 12.89
C GLN A 321 15.63 -33.65 13.05
N ILE A 322 15.38 -34.81 12.45
CA ILE A 322 14.12 -35.54 12.61
C ILE A 322 14.43 -36.90 13.24
N HIS A 323 13.76 -37.19 14.34
CA HIS A 323 13.80 -38.48 15.04
C HIS A 323 12.40 -39.08 15.05
N ILE A 324 12.30 -40.40 14.92
CA ILE A 324 11.06 -41.14 15.14
C ILE A 324 11.17 -41.81 16.51
N VAL A 325 10.23 -41.54 17.40
CA VAL A 325 10.27 -41.95 18.80
C VAL A 325 9.04 -42.73 19.23
N ASP A 326 9.18 -43.54 20.29
CA ASP A 326 8.06 -44.20 20.96
C ASP A 326 7.41 -43.27 22.02
N ASP A 327 6.36 -43.77 22.70
CA ASP A 327 5.63 -43.07 23.78
C ASP A 327 6.53 -42.67 24.97
N HIS A 328 7.75 -43.20 25.04
CA HIS A 328 8.74 -42.91 26.07
C HIS A 328 9.90 -42.04 25.55
N LEU A 329 9.76 -41.43 24.37
CA LEU A 329 10.76 -40.59 23.69
C LEU A 329 12.07 -41.33 23.31
N ASN A 330 12.05 -42.66 23.22
CA ASN A 330 13.20 -43.43 22.73
C ASN A 330 13.12 -43.58 21.22
N LYS A 331 14.26 -43.51 20.53
CA LYS A 331 14.30 -43.70 19.08
C LYS A 331 13.85 -45.11 18.70
N VAL A 332 12.93 -45.21 17.73
CA VAL A 332 12.46 -46.50 17.23
C VAL A 332 13.36 -47.04 16.11
N PRO A 333 13.48 -48.37 15.96
CA PRO A 333 14.20 -48.98 14.84
C PRO A 333 13.58 -48.67 13.48
N PHE A 334 14.37 -48.81 12.41
CA PHE A 334 13.88 -48.65 11.04
C PHE A 334 12.68 -49.57 10.75
N GLY A 335 11.63 -49.00 10.16
CA GLY A 335 10.39 -49.72 9.80
C GLY A 335 9.36 -49.84 10.92
N VAL A 336 9.68 -49.39 12.15
CA VAL A 336 8.73 -49.35 13.27
C VAL A 336 8.01 -48.00 13.29
N LEU A 337 6.71 -48.03 13.54
CA LEU A 337 5.88 -46.83 13.66
C LEU A 337 6.18 -46.11 14.97
N GLY A 338 6.24 -44.77 14.93
CA GLY A 338 6.42 -43.90 16.08
C GLY A 338 6.05 -42.47 15.75
N GLU A 339 6.19 -41.57 16.72
CA GLU A 339 5.91 -40.14 16.58
C GLU A 339 7.11 -39.39 16.02
N ILE A 340 6.84 -38.34 15.26
CA ILE A 340 7.88 -37.47 14.69
C ILE A 340 8.30 -36.41 15.72
N CYS A 341 9.57 -36.38 16.07
CA CYS A 341 10.18 -35.36 16.91
C CYS A 341 11.20 -34.56 16.10
N ILE A 342 11.05 -33.23 16.10
CA ILE A 342 11.89 -32.30 15.34
C ILE A 342 12.74 -31.49 16.32
N GLY A 343 14.03 -31.34 16.03
CA GLY A 343 14.95 -30.54 16.83
C GLY A 343 16.15 -30.05 16.02
N GLY A 344 17.20 -29.58 16.69
CA GLY A 344 18.38 -28.99 16.05
C GLY A 344 18.47 -27.49 16.31
N GLU A 345 19.48 -26.84 15.73
CA GLU A 345 19.68 -25.38 15.88
C GLU A 345 18.66 -24.56 15.06
N GLY A 346 17.99 -25.18 14.10
CA GLY A 346 16.99 -24.54 13.24
C GLY A 346 15.55 -24.56 13.77
N VAL A 347 15.31 -25.00 15.01
CA VAL A 347 13.96 -25.14 15.62
C VAL A 347 13.76 -24.14 16.76
#